data_AF-A0A151MQY2-F1
#
_entry.id   AF-A0A151MQY2-F1
#
_cell.length_a   1.000
_cell.length_b   1.000
_cell.length_c   1.000
_cell.angle_alpha   90.00
_cell.angle_beta   90.00
_cell.angle_gamma   90.00
#
_symmetry.space_group_name_H-M   'P 1'
#
loop_
_entity.id
_entity.type
_entity.pdbx_description
1 polymer ?
#
loop_
_entity_poly.entity_id
_entity_poly.type
_entity_poly.pdbx_seq_one_letter_code
_entity_poly.pdbx_strand_id
1 'polypeptide(L)'
;MAIPASAETMAIKHTVPGSESQLHPDITMTKEDSKQVVMVDVTIPFENQQQAFTKAPIWMQEKYQPLADTLKNQGYDMKVEVLIIGALRAWDLGNESIPHFRHYAKLMWCLMMSDTIQ
;
A
#
# COMPACT_ATOMS: atom_id res chain seq x y z
N MET A 1 -27.47 -8.59 8.86
CA MET A 1 -26.91 -7.42 8.15
C MET A 1 -26.27 -7.95 6.88
N ALA A 2 -26.92 -7.76 5.73
CA ALA A 2 -26.52 -8.37 4.46
C ALA A 2 -25.37 -7.56 3.84
N ILE A 3 -24.30 -8.25 3.43
CA ILE A 3 -23.21 -7.68 2.65
C ILE A 3 -23.76 -7.47 1.23
N PRO A 4 -23.75 -6.25 0.66
CA PRO A 4 -24.26 -6.04 -0.68
C PRO A 4 -23.38 -6.76 -1.71
N ALA A 5 -24.04 -7.40 -2.67
CA ALA A 5 -23.44 -8.13 -3.77
C ALA A 5 -22.80 -7.17 -4.79
N SER A 6 -21.62 -6.69 -4.47
CA SER A 6 -20.63 -6.17 -5.41
C SER A 6 -19.32 -6.86 -5.04
N ALA A 7 -19.25 -8.16 -5.31
CA ALA A 7 -18.07 -8.96 -5.05
C ALA A 7 -16.97 -8.60 -6.07
N GLU A 8 -16.38 -7.42 -5.92
CA GLU A 8 -15.01 -7.20 -6.38
C GLU A 8 -14.16 -8.23 -5.63
N THR A 9 -13.66 -9.24 -6.33
CA THR A 9 -12.87 -10.29 -5.71
C THR A 9 -11.51 -9.70 -5.34
N MET A 10 -11.45 -9.07 -4.17
CA MET A 10 -10.20 -8.61 -3.56
C MET A 10 -9.46 -9.83 -3.02
N ALA A 11 -8.65 -10.45 -3.87
CA ALA A 11 -7.72 -11.47 -3.41
C ALA A 11 -6.55 -10.80 -2.68
N ILE A 12 -6.47 -10.94 -1.35
CA ILE A 12 -5.28 -10.56 -0.58
C ILE A 12 -4.18 -11.56 -0.96
N LYS A 13 -3.21 -11.09 -1.73
CA LYS A 13 -2.05 -11.89 -2.12
C LYS A 13 -0.77 -11.20 -1.66
N HIS A 14 0.10 -11.95 -0.98
CA HIS A 14 1.46 -11.53 -0.63
C HIS A 14 2.43 -11.60 -1.82
N THR A 15 1.92 -12.00 -2.99
CA THR A 15 2.69 -12.16 -4.23
C THR A 15 1.86 -11.60 -5.37
N VAL A 16 2.51 -10.81 -6.22
CA VAL A 16 1.84 -10.16 -7.34
C VAL A 16 1.58 -11.18 -8.44
N PRO A 17 0.30 -11.38 -8.86
CA PRO A 17 -0.06 -12.35 -9.89
C PRO A 17 0.72 -12.10 -11.18
N GLY A 18 1.27 -13.17 -11.78
CA GLY A 18 1.95 -13.08 -13.07
C GLY A 18 3.36 -12.48 -13.02
N SER A 19 3.91 -12.17 -11.85
CA SER A 19 5.30 -11.72 -11.71
C SER A 19 6.18 -12.78 -11.02
N GLU A 20 7.41 -12.97 -11.50
CA GLU A 20 8.45 -13.72 -10.76
C GLU A 20 9.17 -12.84 -9.72
N SER A 21 8.56 -11.72 -9.34
CA SER A 21 9.17 -10.77 -8.42
C SER A 21 9.27 -11.37 -7.02
N GLN A 22 10.44 -11.24 -6.39
CA GLN A 22 10.66 -11.55 -4.97
C GLN A 22 10.14 -10.43 -4.04
N LEU A 23 9.49 -9.41 -4.61
CA LEU A 23 8.90 -8.32 -3.82
C LEU A 23 7.63 -8.82 -3.12
N HIS A 24 7.57 -8.55 -1.83
CA HIS A 24 6.47 -8.92 -0.95
C HIS A 24 5.87 -7.66 -0.33
N PRO A 25 4.97 -6.96 -1.06
CA PRO A 25 4.22 -5.86 -0.48
C PRO A 25 3.28 -6.37 0.61
N ASP A 26 2.98 -5.51 1.59
CA ASP A 26 2.07 -5.87 2.69
C ASP A 26 0.69 -6.29 2.18
N ILE A 27 0.13 -5.55 1.22
CA ILE A 27 -1.19 -5.81 0.64
C ILE A 27 -1.13 -5.61 -0.87
N THR A 28 -1.60 -6.61 -1.61
CA THR A 28 -1.91 -6.48 -3.04
C THR A 28 -3.39 -6.72 -3.26
N MET A 29 -4.02 -5.84 -4.02
CA MET A 29 -5.41 -5.93 -4.46
C MET A 29 -5.43 -5.93 -5.99
N THR A 30 -6.13 -6.88 -6.59
CA THR A 30 -6.27 -6.98 -8.05
C THR A 30 -7.74 -6.88 -8.41
N LYS A 31 -8.07 -5.98 -9.33
CA LYS A 31 -9.38 -5.85 -9.95
C LYS A 31 -9.26 -6.31 -11.40
N GLU A 32 -9.68 -7.54 -11.63
CA GLU A 32 -9.51 -8.23 -12.91
C GLU A 32 -10.28 -7.55 -14.05
N ASP A 33 -11.53 -7.13 -13.79
CA ASP A 33 -12.42 -6.54 -14.81
C ASP A 33 -11.86 -5.27 -15.43
N SER A 34 -11.18 -4.45 -14.63
CA SER A 34 -10.54 -3.20 -15.08
C SER A 34 -9.03 -3.35 -15.28
N LYS A 35 -8.50 -4.57 -15.15
CA LYS A 35 -7.07 -4.86 -15.12
C LYS A 35 -6.27 -3.87 -14.27
N GLN A 36 -6.74 -3.62 -13.05
CA GLN A 36 -6.07 -2.71 -12.13
C GLN A 36 -5.45 -3.48 -10.96
N VAL A 37 -4.22 -3.11 -10.60
CA VAL A 37 -3.53 -3.61 -9.41
C VAL A 37 -3.27 -2.44 -8.48
N VAL A 38 -3.76 -2.52 -7.25
CA VAL A 38 -3.42 -1.59 -6.18
C VAL A 38 -2.52 -2.32 -5.21
N MET A 39 -1.35 -1.76 -4.97
CA MET A 39 -0.37 -2.33 -4.06
C MET A 39 -0.11 -1.33 -2.93
N VAL A 40 -0.14 -1.83 -1.71
CA VAL A 40 -0.01 -1.04 -0.51
C VAL A 40 1.14 -1.60 0.31
N ASP A 41 2.05 -0.72 0.72
CA ASP A 41 3.17 -1.05 1.60
C ASP A 41 3.21 -0.04 2.76
N VAL A 42 3.46 -0.53 3.96
CA VAL A 42 3.68 0.29 5.15
C VAL A 42 5.18 0.60 5.24
N THR A 43 5.51 1.85 5.52
CA THR A 43 6.90 2.27 5.72
C THR A 43 7.07 3.10 6.98
N ILE A 44 8.13 2.79 7.71
CA ILE A 44 8.50 3.47 8.95
C ILE A 44 9.84 4.16 8.77
N PRO A 45 9.87 5.38 8.22
CA PRO A 45 11.12 6.11 8.03
C PRO A 45 11.75 6.46 9.39
N PHE A 46 13.00 6.06 9.58
CA PHE A 46 13.86 6.51 10.69
C PHE A 46 14.83 7.58 10.17
N GLU A 47 15.20 8.54 11.01
CA GLU A 47 16.11 9.67 10.73
C GLU A 47 15.56 10.74 9.75
N ASN A 48 15.37 11.97 10.23
CA ASN A 48 14.94 13.18 9.49
C ASN A 48 13.46 13.32 9.09
N GLN A 49 12.54 12.84 9.95
CA GLN A 49 11.09 13.10 9.96
C GLN A 49 10.51 13.66 8.64
N GLN A 50 10.49 14.98 8.43
CA GLN A 50 9.87 15.57 7.23
C GLN A 50 10.51 15.16 5.89
N GLN A 51 11.84 15.13 5.79
CA GLN A 51 12.50 14.76 4.53
C GLN A 51 12.27 13.28 4.21
N ALA A 52 12.26 12.44 5.24
CA ALA A 52 12.05 11.01 5.07
C ALA A 52 10.59 10.71 4.66
N PHE A 53 9.62 11.47 5.17
CA PHE A 53 8.22 11.36 4.76
C PHE A 53 8.02 11.77 3.29
N THR A 54 8.71 12.80 2.82
CA THR A 54 8.64 13.20 1.40
C THR A 54 9.34 12.20 0.47
N LYS A 55 10.46 11.60 0.91
CA LYS A 55 11.23 10.66 0.08
C LYS A 55 10.65 9.25 0.05
N ALA A 56 9.95 8.84 1.10
CA ALA A 56 9.43 7.47 1.22
C ALA A 56 8.49 7.06 0.07
N PRO A 57 7.51 7.89 -0.37
CA PRO A 57 6.69 7.58 -1.54
C PRO A 57 7.51 7.42 -2.83
N ILE A 58 8.51 8.28 -3.03
CA ILE A 58 9.37 8.26 -4.22
C ILE A 58 10.18 6.97 -4.24
N TRP A 59 10.83 6.63 -3.13
CA TRP A 59 11.60 5.41 -3.01
C TRP A 59 10.75 4.15 -3.20
N MET A 60 9.53 4.13 -2.65
CA MET A 60 8.61 3.01 -2.88
C MET A 60 8.16 2.93 -4.34
N GLN A 61 7.86 4.07 -4.99
CA GLN A 61 7.57 4.06 -6.42
C GLN A 61 8.72 3.47 -7.23
N GLU A 62 9.97 3.86 -6.93
CA GLU A 62 11.19 3.32 -7.56
C GLU A 62 11.37 1.82 -7.30
N LYS A 63 11.24 1.38 -6.04
CA LYS A 63 11.34 -0.03 -5.61
C LYS A 63 10.42 -0.94 -6.43
N TYR A 64 9.21 -0.47 -6.73
CA TYR A 64 8.17 -1.24 -7.39
C TYR A 64 8.02 -0.93 -8.89
N GLN A 65 8.80 -0.02 -9.47
CA GLN A 65 8.77 0.27 -10.92
C GLN A 65 8.94 -0.99 -11.79
N PRO A 66 9.93 -1.89 -11.54
CA PRO A 66 10.11 -3.06 -12.40
C PRO A 66 8.89 -3.99 -12.42
N LEU A 67 8.17 -4.04 -11.30
CA LEU A 67 6.94 -4.80 -11.17
C LEU A 67 5.79 -4.13 -11.92
N ALA A 68 5.67 -2.80 -11.80
CA ALA A 68 4.70 -2.02 -12.57
C ALA A 68 4.90 -2.20 -14.08
N ASP A 69 6.15 -2.19 -14.56
CA ASP A 69 6.49 -2.42 -15.97
C ASP A 69 6.10 -3.83 -16.42
N THR A 70 6.38 -4.84 -15.59
CA THR A 70 6.00 -6.23 -15.87
C THR A 70 4.50 -6.40 -16.00
N LEU A 71 3.73 -5.84 -15.05
CA LEU A 71 2.27 -5.87 -15.07
C LEU A 71 1.69 -5.06 -16.24
N LYS A 72 2.29 -3.93 -16.59
CA LYS A 72 1.92 -3.13 -17.75
C LYS A 72 2.05 -3.90 -19.05
N ASN A 73 3.11 -4.69 -19.21
CA ASN A 73 3.27 -5.59 -20.35
C ASN A 73 2.20 -6.69 -20.42
N GLN A 74 1.57 -7.02 -19.29
CA GLN A 74 0.44 -7.97 -19.19
C GLN A 74 -0.93 -7.27 -19.35
N GLY A 75 -0.92 -5.96 -19.56
CA GLY A 75 -2.11 -5.13 -19.75
C GLY A 75 -2.77 -4.69 -18.45
N TYR A 76 -2.08 -4.79 -17.31
CA TYR A 76 -2.55 -4.24 -16.04
C TYR A 76 -1.98 -2.84 -15.79
N ASP A 77 -2.77 -1.98 -15.17
CA ASP A 77 -2.31 -0.71 -14.61
C ASP A 77 -2.07 -0.85 -13.11
N MET A 78 -0.91 -0.42 -12.63
CA MET A 78 -0.49 -0.60 -11.25
C MET A 78 -0.39 0.74 -10.52
N LYS A 79 -1.02 0.82 -9.34
CA LYS A 79 -0.90 1.95 -8.41
C LYS A 79 -0.19 1.50 -7.14
N VAL A 80 0.85 2.24 -6.75
CA VAL A 80 1.54 2.09 -5.47
C VAL A 80 0.99 3.12 -4.49
N GLU A 81 0.43 2.64 -3.39
CA GLU A 81 -0.01 3.46 -2.26
C GLU A 81 0.88 3.15 -1.06
N VAL A 82 1.35 4.18 -0.38
CA VAL A 82 2.33 4.03 0.70
C VAL A 82 1.74 4.58 1.97
N LEU A 83 1.69 3.75 3.01
CA LEU A 83 1.29 4.18 4.34
C LEU A 83 2.53 4.57 5.14
N ILE A 84 2.69 5.85 5.44
CA ILE A 84 3.87 6.34 6.15
C ILE A 84 3.53 6.53 7.63
N ILE A 85 4.30 5.87 8.49
CA ILE A 85 4.15 5.94 9.95
C ILE A 85 5.51 6.28 10.53
N GLY A 86 5.65 7.39 11.23
CA GLY A 86 6.92 7.71 11.87
C GLY A 86 7.12 6.90 13.15
N ALA A 87 8.37 6.53 13.42
CA ALA A 87 8.76 5.74 14.59
C ALA A 87 8.31 6.34 15.95
N LEU A 88 8.16 7.66 16.03
CA LEU A 88 7.62 8.36 17.20
C LEU A 88 6.12 8.65 17.06
N ARG A 89 5.35 7.65 16.63
CA ARG A 89 3.89 7.77 16.57
C ARG A 89 3.38 8.85 15.61
N ALA A 90 4.17 9.20 14.60
CA ALA A 90 3.77 10.21 13.62
C ALA A 90 2.93 9.57 12.51
N TRP A 91 1.90 10.26 12.06
CA TRP A 91 0.99 9.84 10.99
C TRP A 91 1.06 10.85 9.86
N ASP A 92 1.39 10.41 8.64
CA ASP A 92 1.41 11.30 7.49
C ASP A 92 -0.03 11.67 7.06
N LEU A 93 -0.28 12.96 6.82
CA LEU A 93 -1.61 13.44 6.42
C LEU A 93 -2.06 12.89 5.05
N GLY A 94 -1.12 12.55 4.18
CA GLY A 94 -1.34 11.89 2.91
C GLY A 94 -1.99 10.51 3.04
N ASN A 95 -1.83 9.83 4.19
CA ASN A 95 -2.48 8.53 4.45
C ASN A 95 -4.02 8.64 4.39
N GLU A 96 -4.61 9.78 4.77
CA GLU A 96 -6.07 10.00 4.76
C GLU A 96 -6.65 10.08 3.33
N SER A 97 -5.80 10.40 2.36
CA SER A 97 -6.18 10.47 0.95
C SER A 97 -6.32 9.09 0.30
N ILE A 98 -5.84 8.03 0.96
CA ILE A 98 -5.83 6.67 0.42
C ILE A 98 -7.24 6.05 0.52
N PRO A 99 -7.93 5.78 -0.61
CA PRO A 99 -9.33 5.38 -0.60
C PRO A 99 -9.59 4.09 0.17
N HIS A 100 -8.68 3.12 0.02
CA HIS A 100 -8.82 1.78 0.59
C HIS A 100 -8.61 1.73 2.11
N PHE A 101 -7.90 2.71 2.67
CA PHE A 101 -7.65 2.78 4.11
C PHE A 101 -8.44 3.85 4.82
N ARG A 102 -9.09 4.79 4.14
CA ARG A 102 -9.84 5.87 4.80
C ARG A 102 -10.83 5.37 5.88
N HIS A 103 -11.56 4.29 5.60
CA HIS A 103 -12.50 3.71 6.57
C HIS A 103 -11.81 3.03 7.76
N TYR A 104 -10.58 2.54 7.56
CA TYR A 104 -9.80 1.82 8.57
C TYR A 104 -8.66 2.67 9.15
N ALA A 105 -8.45 3.90 8.68
CA ALA A 105 -7.30 4.74 9.00
C ALA A 105 -7.16 4.93 10.51
N LYS A 106 -8.28 5.22 11.19
CA LYS A 106 -8.32 5.34 12.65
C LYS A 106 -8.00 4.03 13.37
N LEU A 107 -8.47 2.88 12.86
CA LEU A 107 -8.21 1.57 13.46
C LEU A 107 -6.75 1.17 13.24
N MET A 108 -6.24 1.30 12.02
CA MET A 108 -4.85 1.06 11.67
C MET A 108 -3.92 1.97 12.45
N TRP A 109 -4.26 3.26 12.58
CA TRP A 109 -3.55 4.16 13.46
C TRP A 109 -3.51 3.62 14.89
N CYS A 110 -4.65 3.26 15.49
CA CYS A 110 -4.65 2.69 16.85
C CYS A 110 -3.78 1.43 16.98
N LEU A 111 -3.87 0.49 16.03
CA LEU A 111 -3.12 -0.78 16.06
C LEU A 111 -1.61 -0.58 15.83
N MET A 112 -1.25 0.19 14.82
CA MET A 112 0.16 0.43 14.45
C MET A 112 0.87 1.32 15.47
N MET A 113 0.11 2.17 16.17
CA MET A 113 0.61 3.04 17.24
C MET A 113 0.70 2.33 18.59
N SER A 114 -0.02 1.22 18.80
CA SER A 114 0.19 0.36 19.97
C SER A 114 1.45 -0.49 19.84
N ASP A 115 1.82 -0.86 18.61
CA ASP A 115 3.01 -1.69 18.33
C ASP A 115 4.31 -0.87 18.20
N THR A 116 4.21 0.46 18.08
CA THR A 116 5.37 1.38 18.12
C THR A 116 5.60 1.86 19.56
N ILE A 117 6.38 1.09 20.35
CA ILE A 117 6.89 1.50 21.66
C ILE A 117 8.39 1.16 21.82
N GLN A 118 9.13 2.23 22.15
CA GLN A 118 10.44 2.43 22.81
C GLN A 118 11.68 1.65 22.35
#